data_AF-N9TN82-F1
#
_entry.id   AF-N9TN82-F1
#
_cell.length_a   1.000
_cell.length_b   1.000
_cell.length_c   1.000
_cell.angle_alpha   90.00
_cell.angle_beta   90.00
_cell.angle_gamma   90.00
#
_symmetry.space_group_name_H-M   'P 1'
#
loop_
_entity.id
_entity.type
_entity.pdbx_description
1 polymer ?
#
loop_
_entity_poly.entity_id
_entity_poly.type
_entity_poly.pdbx_seq_one_letter_code
_entity_poly.pdbx_strand_id
1 'polypeptide(L)'
;MEFVTHCENSESSTTSSIIPEMETSSQIVELALSVERADTAALLGADESSIDTLEKKRLEEIRQQQISQAKLMAERRQKKAAMGMEQRQNWEQEIERYRIENEEVEERQRRLDIEETMNEFYPKLCEWVGLSNYEVLYNSVEDGTNASDFNKKVCGEKNVMFIIITKTGYAFGCFCHKKIPYPKKSYIYSMYDKKYFTFSLRNPSCSEPIYFKQKHQGKSICIWPNDEQNFIFTTKRFIKIKNPNGPHGTRSFFHGKFSLKYKSKDHQKREHTFFTQTTAFDVHRLVVLHWF
;
A
#
# COMPACT_ATOMS: atom_id res chain seq x y z
N MET A 1 -27.91 51.89 61.14
CA MET A 1 -27.55 53.30 60.89
C MET A 1 -27.19 53.37 59.43
N GLU A 2 -28.17 53.78 58.62
CA GLU A 2 -28.07 54.01 57.19
C GLU A 2 -27.09 55.15 56.90
N PHE A 3 -26.44 55.16 55.73
CA PHE A 3 -26.41 56.33 54.87
C PHE A 3 -26.17 55.90 53.41
N VAL A 4 -27.05 56.44 52.57
CA VAL A 4 -27.15 56.36 51.11
C VAL A 4 -26.18 57.36 50.47
N THR A 5 -25.70 57.08 49.25
CA THR A 5 -25.49 58.07 48.14
C THR A 5 -25.05 57.31 46.88
N HIS A 6 -25.96 57.13 45.93
CA HIS A 6 -26.15 57.94 44.70
C HIS A 6 -25.19 57.59 43.55
N CYS A 7 -25.79 56.99 42.52
CA CYS A 7 -25.36 57.09 41.14
C CYS A 7 -25.48 58.55 40.68
N GLU A 8 -24.56 58.99 39.82
CA GLU A 8 -24.80 59.70 38.55
C GLU A 8 -23.46 60.30 38.09
N ASN A 9 -22.91 59.74 37.01
CA ASN A 9 -21.86 60.41 36.24
C ASN A 9 -22.47 60.84 34.91
N SER A 10 -22.25 62.11 34.64
CA SER A 10 -22.74 62.92 33.55
C SER A 10 -21.99 62.70 32.23
N GLU A 11 -22.80 62.65 31.17
CA GLU A 11 -22.67 63.24 29.84
C GLU A 11 -21.29 63.53 29.22
N SER A 12 -21.07 62.96 28.03
CA SER A 12 -20.34 63.64 26.94
C SER A 12 -20.83 63.13 25.58
N SER A 13 -21.41 64.05 24.83
CA SER A 13 -21.78 63.98 23.40
C SER A 13 -20.64 63.50 22.49
N THR A 14 -20.95 62.64 21.52
CA THR A 14 -20.39 62.75 20.16
C THR A 14 -21.24 61.99 19.13
N THR A 15 -21.44 62.68 18.02
CA THR A 15 -22.17 62.38 16.79
C THR A 15 -21.60 61.22 15.96
N SER A 16 -22.49 60.51 15.26
CA SER A 16 -22.35 59.98 13.89
C SER A 16 -21.08 59.18 13.52
N SER A 17 -21.23 57.89 13.26
CA SER A 17 -21.29 57.36 11.88
C SER A 17 -21.24 55.83 11.86
N ILE A 18 -22.08 55.24 11.02
CA ILE A 18 -21.79 54.12 10.12
C ILE A 18 -20.62 53.24 10.57
N ILE A 19 -20.92 52.08 11.16
CA ILE A 19 -19.95 50.99 11.26
C ILE A 19 -19.83 50.38 9.85
N PRO A 20 -18.65 50.41 9.20
CA PRO A 20 -18.44 49.74 7.92
C PRO A 20 -18.31 48.23 8.13
N GLU A 21 -18.86 47.50 7.17
CA GLU A 21 -18.72 46.06 6.99
C GLU A 21 -17.25 45.62 7.11
N MET A 22 -16.98 44.68 8.02
CA MET A 22 -15.65 44.09 8.16
C MET A 22 -15.32 43.22 6.95
N GLU A 23 -14.14 43.53 6.40
CA GLU A 23 -13.51 43.03 5.20
C GLU A 23 -13.34 41.50 5.17
N THR A 24 -13.51 40.98 3.97
CA THR A 24 -13.58 39.57 3.60
C THR A 24 -12.30 38.77 3.89
N SER A 25 -12.47 37.50 4.28
CA SER A 25 -11.44 36.44 4.39
C SER A 25 -10.49 36.30 3.19
N SER A 26 -10.81 36.91 2.05
CA SER A 26 -9.97 36.94 0.85
C SER A 26 -8.65 37.69 1.05
N GLN A 27 -8.64 38.76 1.85
CA GLN A 27 -7.43 39.58 2.06
C GLN A 27 -6.43 38.89 3.02
N ILE A 28 -6.92 38.11 3.99
CA ILE A 28 -6.09 37.31 4.91
C ILE A 28 -5.39 36.17 4.14
N VAL A 29 -6.08 35.60 3.15
CA VAL A 29 -5.54 34.55 2.27
C VAL A 29 -4.46 35.12 1.33
N GLU A 30 -4.67 36.32 0.77
CA GLU A 30 -3.66 37.00 -0.07
C GLU A 30 -2.39 37.34 0.69
N LEU A 31 -2.49 37.76 1.96
CA LEU A 31 -1.32 38.12 2.76
C LEU A 31 -0.46 36.89 3.11
N ALA A 32 -1.10 35.77 3.46
CA ALA A 32 -0.40 34.50 3.73
C ALA A 32 0.31 33.93 2.48
N LEU A 33 -0.32 34.08 1.30
CA LEU A 33 0.25 33.68 0.00
C LEU A 33 1.46 34.53 -0.41
N SER A 34 1.55 35.78 0.04
CA SER A 34 2.69 36.65 -0.29
C SER A 34 3.97 36.26 0.46
N VAL A 35 3.82 35.72 1.68
CA VAL A 35 4.95 35.35 2.56
C VAL A 35 5.58 34.02 2.12
N GLU A 36 4.79 33.03 1.71
CA GLU A 36 5.32 31.74 1.22
C GLU A 36 5.99 31.83 -0.17
N ARG A 37 5.58 32.79 -1.01
CA ARG A 37 6.18 33.04 -2.34
C ARG A 37 7.64 33.50 -2.25
N ALA A 38 7.99 34.24 -1.20
CA ALA A 38 9.36 34.77 -1.04
C ALA A 38 10.37 33.67 -0.64
N ASP A 39 9.93 32.67 0.14
CA ASP A 39 10.80 31.62 0.67
C ASP A 39 11.06 30.48 -0.32
N THR A 40 10.10 30.19 -1.20
CA THR A 40 10.22 29.11 -2.20
C THR A 40 10.98 29.52 -3.46
N ALA A 41 10.88 30.78 -3.88
CA ALA A 41 11.61 31.30 -5.03
C ALA A 41 13.15 31.34 -4.82
N ALA A 42 13.59 31.47 -3.57
CA ALA A 42 15.01 31.51 -3.22
C ALA A 42 15.70 30.11 -3.26
N LEU A 43 14.93 29.01 -3.24
CA LEU A 43 15.49 27.68 -2.94
C LEU A 43 15.76 26.79 -4.18
N LEU A 44 15.13 27.05 -5.34
CA LEU A 44 15.05 26.03 -6.40
C LEU A 44 15.57 26.39 -7.80
N GLY A 45 15.95 27.65 -8.09
CA GLY A 45 16.65 27.99 -9.34
C GLY A 45 16.04 27.41 -10.63
N ALA A 46 14.72 27.30 -10.69
CA ALA A 46 13.96 26.72 -11.80
C ALA A 46 13.08 27.80 -12.46
N ASP A 47 12.94 27.72 -13.78
CA ASP A 47 12.24 28.67 -14.63
C ASP A 47 10.76 28.85 -14.20
N GLU A 48 10.43 30.03 -13.68
CA GLU A 48 9.15 30.37 -13.03
C GLU A 48 7.93 30.03 -13.92
N SER A 49 8.06 30.13 -15.25
CA SER A 49 6.94 29.87 -16.16
C SER A 49 6.51 28.40 -16.23
N SER A 50 7.43 27.47 -15.98
CA SER A 50 7.15 26.03 -16.05
C SER A 50 6.46 25.52 -14.78
N ILE A 51 6.84 26.10 -13.63
CA ILE A 51 6.21 25.83 -12.32
C ILE A 51 4.79 26.41 -12.30
N ASP A 52 4.61 27.65 -12.76
CA ASP A 52 3.32 28.35 -12.79
C ASP A 52 2.30 27.65 -13.71
N THR A 53 2.75 27.02 -14.80
CA THR A 53 1.86 26.26 -15.72
C THR A 53 1.40 24.93 -15.12
N LEU A 54 2.28 24.22 -14.40
CA LEU A 54 1.97 22.93 -13.76
C LEU A 54 1.06 23.12 -12.55
N GLU A 55 1.31 24.16 -11.76
CA GLU A 55 0.54 24.51 -10.58
C GLU A 55 -0.88 24.99 -10.94
N LYS A 56 -1.02 25.78 -12.01
CA LYS A 56 -2.33 26.16 -12.57
C LYS A 56 -3.16 24.95 -13.01
N LYS A 57 -2.54 23.94 -13.63
CA LYS A 57 -3.25 22.70 -14.01
C LYS A 57 -3.73 21.92 -12.78
N ARG A 58 -2.87 21.78 -11.76
CA ARG A 58 -3.20 21.09 -10.51
C ARG A 58 -4.35 21.80 -9.77
N LEU A 59 -4.34 23.14 -9.73
CA LEU A 59 -5.41 23.94 -9.12
C LEU A 59 -6.74 23.80 -9.86
N GLU A 60 -6.71 23.73 -11.20
CA GLU A 60 -7.92 23.50 -11.99
C GLU A 60 -8.48 22.09 -11.77
N GLU A 61 -7.64 21.07 -11.65
CA GLU A 61 -8.08 19.71 -11.30
C GLU A 61 -8.74 19.64 -9.92
N ILE A 62 -8.16 20.30 -8.92
CA ILE A 62 -8.74 20.41 -7.57
C ILE A 62 -10.10 21.12 -7.63
N ARG A 63 -10.19 22.22 -8.39
CA ARG A 63 -11.44 22.96 -8.58
C ARG A 63 -12.51 22.11 -9.26
N GLN A 64 -12.18 21.36 -10.30
CA GLN A 64 -13.11 20.46 -10.98
C GLN A 64 -13.59 19.33 -10.06
N GLN A 65 -12.70 18.77 -9.23
CA GLN A 65 -13.08 17.80 -8.20
C GLN A 65 -14.05 18.41 -7.20
N GLN A 66 -13.77 19.61 -6.68
CA GLN A 66 -14.65 20.30 -5.73
C GLN A 66 -16.03 20.61 -6.33
N ILE A 67 -16.09 21.05 -7.60
CA ILE A 67 -17.35 21.31 -8.31
C ILE A 67 -18.14 20.01 -8.49
N SER A 68 -17.49 18.91 -8.86
CA SER A 68 -18.16 17.61 -9.02
C SER A 68 -18.74 17.08 -7.71
N GLN A 69 -17.98 17.20 -6.61
CA GLN A 69 -18.43 16.82 -5.28
C GLN A 69 -19.58 17.70 -4.79
N ALA A 70 -19.52 19.02 -5.02
CA ALA A 70 -20.59 19.94 -4.66
C ALA A 70 -21.90 19.65 -5.43
N LYS A 71 -21.79 19.33 -6.74
CA LYS A 71 -22.95 18.92 -7.55
C LYS A 71 -23.57 17.61 -7.04
N LEU A 72 -22.74 16.61 -6.74
CA LEU A 72 -23.20 15.34 -6.18
C LEU A 72 -23.91 15.53 -4.82
N MET A 73 -23.38 16.40 -3.96
CA MET A 73 -23.96 16.72 -2.66
C MET A 73 -25.28 17.49 -2.78
N ALA A 74 -25.40 18.42 -3.75
CA ALA A 74 -26.64 19.15 -4.02
C ALA A 74 -27.74 18.22 -4.56
N GLU A 75 -27.40 17.30 -5.46
CA GLU A 75 -28.34 16.31 -6.00
C GLU A 75 -28.84 15.36 -4.90
N ARG A 76 -27.95 14.91 -4.00
CA ARG A 76 -28.31 14.12 -2.81
C ARG A 76 -29.28 14.86 -1.89
N ARG A 77 -29.08 16.18 -1.68
CA ARG A 77 -29.99 17.02 -0.87
C ARG A 77 -31.37 17.16 -1.50
N GLN A 78 -31.45 17.39 -2.81
CA GLN A 78 -32.73 17.50 -3.52
C GLN A 78 -33.50 16.17 -3.52
N LYS A 79 -32.84 15.04 -3.80
CA LYS A 79 -33.45 13.70 -3.70
C LYS A 79 -33.94 13.39 -2.29
N LYS A 80 -33.17 13.72 -1.26
CA LYS A 80 -33.55 13.53 0.15
C LYS A 80 -34.77 14.38 0.55
N ALA A 81 -34.85 15.63 0.07
CA ALA A 81 -35.97 16.52 0.33
C ALA A 81 -37.28 16.03 -0.32
N ALA A 82 -37.21 15.43 -1.52
CA ALA A 82 -38.36 14.97 -2.29
C ALA A 82 -38.91 13.57 -1.88
N MET A 83 -38.18 12.79 -1.08
CA MET A 83 -38.60 11.44 -0.65
C MET A 83 -39.52 11.45 0.58
N GLY A 84 -40.49 10.52 0.63
CA GLY A 84 -41.31 10.24 1.82
C GLY A 84 -40.52 9.56 2.94
N MET A 85 -41.05 9.51 4.18
CA MET A 85 -40.32 9.00 5.36
C MET A 85 -39.76 7.57 5.19
N GLU A 86 -40.55 6.65 4.62
CA GLU A 86 -40.14 5.26 4.38
C GLU A 86 -39.03 5.16 3.31
N GLN A 87 -39.14 5.96 2.24
CA GLN A 87 -38.11 6.03 1.19
C GLN A 87 -36.81 6.67 1.71
N ARG A 88 -36.91 7.64 2.62
CA ARG A 88 -35.76 8.23 3.31
C ARG A 88 -35.05 7.20 4.18
N GLN A 89 -35.79 6.39 4.95
CA GLN A 89 -35.20 5.32 5.77
C GLN A 89 -34.48 4.28 4.90
N ASN A 90 -35.08 3.84 3.79
CA ASN A 90 -34.45 2.90 2.87
C ASN A 90 -33.18 3.48 2.23
N TRP A 91 -33.22 4.74 1.80
CA TRP A 91 -32.06 5.44 1.25
C TRP A 91 -30.93 5.64 2.27
N GLU A 92 -31.26 5.91 3.54
CA GLU A 92 -30.27 6.02 4.61
C GLU A 92 -29.61 4.67 4.93
N GLN A 93 -30.38 3.59 4.98
CA GLN A 93 -29.83 2.22 5.12
C GLN A 93 -28.93 1.85 3.93
N GLU A 94 -29.32 2.24 2.71
CA GLU A 94 -28.52 2.03 1.50
C GLU A 94 -27.22 2.82 1.52
N ILE A 95 -27.23 4.09 1.93
CA ILE A 95 -26.01 4.89 2.11
C ILE A 95 -25.09 4.25 3.15
N GLU A 96 -25.63 3.83 4.29
CA GLU A 96 -24.82 3.22 5.36
C GLU A 96 -24.21 1.90 4.90
N ARG A 97 -24.97 1.07 4.16
CA ARG A 97 -24.46 -0.15 3.54
C ARG A 97 -23.29 0.14 2.59
N TYR A 98 -23.43 1.14 1.71
CA TYR A 98 -22.33 1.55 0.81
C TYR A 98 -21.11 2.09 1.57
N ARG A 99 -21.34 2.79 2.68
CA ARG A 99 -20.25 3.30 3.52
C ARG A 99 -19.46 2.15 4.14
N ILE A 100 -20.14 1.18 4.75
CA ILE A 100 -19.51 -0.01 5.34
C ILE A 100 -18.76 -0.80 4.25
N GLU A 101 -19.38 -1.03 3.10
CA GLU A 101 -18.75 -1.74 1.98
C GLU A 101 -17.48 -1.03 1.51
N ASN A 102 -17.50 0.29 1.37
CA ASN A 102 -16.32 1.06 1.00
C ASN A 102 -15.22 1.00 2.08
N GLU A 103 -15.58 1.11 3.36
CA GLU A 103 -14.63 1.01 4.47
C GLU A 103 -13.95 -0.38 4.52
N GLU A 104 -14.71 -1.45 4.33
CA GLU A 104 -14.19 -2.82 4.22
C GLU A 104 -13.26 -2.99 3.00
N VAL A 105 -13.59 -2.38 1.86
CA VAL A 105 -12.76 -2.40 0.65
C VAL A 105 -11.45 -1.64 0.87
N GLU A 106 -11.50 -0.46 1.48
CA GLU A 106 -10.32 0.35 1.81
C GLU A 106 -9.43 -0.36 2.83
N GLU A 107 -10.00 -0.93 3.89
CA GLU A 107 -9.25 -1.72 4.86
C GLU A 107 -8.60 -2.95 4.21
N ARG A 108 -9.34 -3.66 3.35
CA ARG A 108 -8.79 -4.76 2.56
C ARG A 108 -7.63 -4.28 1.70
N GLN A 109 -7.75 -3.16 0.99
CA GLN A 109 -6.68 -2.62 0.16
C GLN A 109 -5.45 -2.23 0.99
N ARG A 110 -5.63 -1.60 2.15
CA ARG A 110 -4.54 -1.28 3.08
C ARG A 110 -3.79 -2.52 3.54
N ARG A 111 -4.50 -3.58 3.95
CA ARG A 111 -3.88 -4.87 4.32
C ARG A 111 -3.13 -5.53 3.16
N LEU A 112 -3.48 -5.17 1.94
CA LEU A 112 -2.86 -5.66 0.72
C LEU A 112 -1.70 -4.79 0.21
N ASP A 113 -1.38 -3.72 0.93
CA ASP A 113 -0.33 -2.78 0.59
C ASP A 113 1.04 -3.25 1.10
N ILE A 114 2.08 -2.98 0.31
CA ILE A 114 3.44 -3.34 0.66
C ILE A 114 4.02 -2.44 1.74
N GLU A 115 3.70 -1.15 1.73
CA GLU A 115 4.14 -0.18 2.73
C GLU A 115 3.62 -0.58 4.11
N GLU A 116 2.33 -0.89 4.22
CA GLU A 116 1.74 -1.38 5.47
C GLU A 116 2.37 -2.71 5.91
N THR A 117 2.57 -3.66 4.98
CA THR A 117 3.26 -4.92 5.27
C THR A 117 4.66 -4.69 5.80
N MET A 118 5.40 -3.75 5.22
CA MET A 118 6.74 -3.41 5.68
C MET A 118 6.70 -2.69 7.01
N ASN A 119 5.84 -1.69 7.21
CA ASN A 119 5.70 -1.00 8.49
C ASN A 119 5.43 -1.97 9.65
N GLU A 120 4.55 -2.94 9.44
CA GLU A 120 4.19 -3.96 10.43
C GLU A 120 5.36 -4.92 10.73
N PHE A 121 6.03 -5.45 9.70
CA PHE A 121 6.97 -6.56 9.86
C PHE A 121 8.45 -6.20 9.75
N TYR A 122 8.79 -4.95 9.44
CA TYR A 122 10.15 -4.50 9.20
C TYR A 122 11.13 -4.87 10.31
N PRO A 123 10.86 -4.63 11.62
CA PRO A 123 11.79 -5.00 12.68
C PRO A 123 12.11 -6.50 12.70
N LYS A 124 11.10 -7.33 12.45
CA LYS A 124 11.23 -8.79 12.42
C LYS A 124 12.00 -9.26 11.19
N LEU A 125 11.76 -8.65 10.04
CA LEU A 125 12.50 -8.93 8.81
C LEU A 125 13.98 -8.57 8.96
N CYS A 126 14.30 -7.38 9.50
CA CYS A 126 15.66 -6.95 9.83
C CYS A 126 16.37 -7.96 10.75
N GLU A 127 15.69 -8.42 11.81
CA GLU A 127 16.21 -9.46 12.70
C GLU A 127 16.57 -10.75 11.94
N TRP A 128 15.71 -11.17 11.00
CA TRP A 128 15.92 -12.41 10.25
C TRP A 128 17.01 -12.32 9.20
N VAL A 129 17.13 -11.20 8.50
CA VAL A 129 18.13 -11.02 7.45
C VAL A 129 19.48 -10.51 7.98
N GLY A 130 19.47 -9.84 9.13
CA GLY A 130 20.66 -9.20 9.73
C GLY A 130 21.14 -7.96 8.96
N LEU A 131 20.22 -7.26 8.30
CA LEU A 131 20.44 -6.06 7.48
C LEU A 131 19.37 -5.03 7.88
N SER A 132 19.68 -3.75 7.69
CA SER A 132 18.88 -2.65 8.23
C SER A 132 18.33 -1.70 7.18
N ASN A 133 18.58 -1.96 5.90
CA ASN A 133 18.02 -1.16 4.83
C ASN A 133 17.52 -2.08 3.72
N TYR A 134 16.54 -1.58 2.98
CA TYR A 134 16.08 -2.23 1.76
C TYR A 134 15.64 -1.19 0.73
N GLU A 135 15.62 -1.62 -0.51
CA GLU A 135 14.98 -0.92 -1.62
C GLU A 135 14.03 -1.88 -2.36
N VAL A 136 13.00 -1.32 -2.99
CA VAL A 136 12.10 -2.10 -3.86
C VAL A 136 12.77 -2.28 -5.20
N LEU A 137 13.02 -3.53 -5.55
CA LEU A 137 13.71 -3.90 -6.78
C LEU A 137 12.75 -4.34 -7.88
N TYR A 138 11.62 -4.95 -7.49
CA TYR A 138 10.55 -5.34 -8.41
C TYR A 138 9.20 -5.15 -7.72
N ASN A 139 8.24 -4.56 -8.42
CA ASN A 139 6.84 -4.47 -8.03
C ASN A 139 5.95 -4.94 -9.20
N SER A 140 5.20 -6.02 -9.01
CA SER A 140 4.39 -6.61 -10.08
C SER A 140 3.33 -5.68 -10.69
N VAL A 141 2.95 -4.61 -9.99
CA VAL A 141 2.00 -3.62 -10.51
C VAL A 141 2.66 -2.67 -11.51
N GLU A 142 3.94 -2.34 -11.29
CA GLU A 142 4.68 -1.35 -12.09
C GLU A 142 5.54 -2.03 -13.16
N ASP A 143 6.17 -3.15 -12.81
CA ASP A 143 7.18 -3.80 -13.64
C ASP A 143 6.62 -4.91 -14.54
N GLY A 144 5.34 -5.29 -14.40
CA GLY A 144 4.73 -6.37 -15.18
C GLY A 144 4.74 -7.71 -14.46
N THR A 145 4.20 -8.76 -15.09
CA THR A 145 3.86 -10.05 -14.42
C THR A 145 4.29 -11.31 -15.19
N ASN A 146 5.15 -11.16 -16.19
CA ASN A 146 5.72 -12.29 -16.93
C ASN A 146 7.17 -12.59 -16.47
N ALA A 147 7.70 -13.74 -16.89
CA ALA A 147 9.05 -14.18 -16.50
C ALA A 147 10.14 -13.23 -16.98
N SER A 148 10.04 -12.70 -18.22
CA SER A 148 11.00 -11.76 -18.79
C SER A 148 11.15 -10.50 -17.92
N ASP A 149 10.04 -9.86 -17.57
CA ASP A 149 10.06 -8.60 -16.83
C ASP A 149 10.57 -8.79 -15.40
N PHE A 150 10.13 -9.88 -14.76
CA PHE A 150 10.64 -10.31 -13.48
C PHE A 150 12.16 -10.56 -13.51
N ASN A 151 12.66 -11.31 -14.50
CA ASN A 151 14.08 -11.67 -14.61
C ASN A 151 14.97 -10.44 -14.83
N LYS A 152 14.53 -9.47 -15.64
CA LYS A 152 15.28 -8.23 -15.90
C LYS A 152 15.56 -7.42 -14.64
N LYS A 153 14.64 -7.44 -13.67
CA LYS A 153 14.80 -6.74 -12.40
C LYS A 153 15.63 -7.58 -11.41
N VAL A 154 15.29 -8.86 -11.24
CA VAL A 154 15.74 -9.66 -10.09
C VAL A 154 16.99 -10.49 -10.34
N CYS A 155 17.21 -10.96 -11.57
CA CYS A 155 18.41 -11.76 -11.85
C CYS A 155 19.66 -10.91 -11.71
N GLY A 156 20.69 -11.48 -11.08
CA GLY A 156 21.94 -10.79 -10.86
C GLY A 156 22.13 -10.27 -9.44
N GLU A 157 21.04 -10.20 -8.68
CA GLU A 157 21.00 -9.57 -7.36
C GLU A 157 21.17 -10.56 -6.22
N LYS A 158 21.72 -10.10 -5.09
CA LYS A 158 21.93 -10.88 -3.87
C LYS A 158 21.10 -10.29 -2.73
N ASN A 159 20.98 -10.99 -1.60
CA ASN A 159 20.19 -10.52 -0.45
C ASN A 159 18.76 -10.08 -0.83
N VAL A 160 18.11 -10.84 -1.70
CA VAL A 160 16.79 -10.51 -2.21
C VAL A 160 15.69 -11.21 -1.43
N MET A 161 14.65 -10.46 -1.05
CA MET A 161 13.46 -10.98 -0.38
C MET A 161 12.25 -10.89 -1.29
N PHE A 162 11.57 -12.00 -1.47
CA PHE A 162 10.35 -12.12 -2.25
C PHE A 162 9.18 -12.08 -1.28
N ILE A 163 8.32 -11.08 -1.41
CA ILE A 163 7.09 -10.94 -0.64
C ILE A 163 5.92 -11.11 -1.59
N ILE A 164 5.04 -12.07 -1.26
CA ILE A 164 3.81 -12.36 -1.98
C ILE A 164 2.66 -12.02 -1.05
N ILE A 165 1.79 -11.15 -1.52
CA ILE A 165 0.55 -10.78 -0.86
C ILE A 165 -0.61 -11.34 -1.68
N THR A 166 -1.44 -12.19 -1.07
CA THR A 166 -2.60 -12.80 -1.74
C THR A 166 -3.80 -11.85 -1.74
N LYS A 167 -4.75 -12.03 -2.66
CA LYS A 167 -6.03 -11.28 -2.65
C LYS A 167 -6.85 -11.44 -1.37
N THR A 168 -6.55 -12.46 -0.56
CA THR A 168 -7.18 -12.73 0.73
C THR A 168 -6.44 -12.10 1.92
N GLY A 169 -5.37 -11.32 1.68
CA GLY A 169 -4.64 -10.59 2.73
C GLY A 169 -3.51 -11.35 3.41
N TYR A 170 -3.19 -12.57 2.95
CA TYR A 170 -2.07 -13.35 3.49
C TYR A 170 -0.76 -12.90 2.85
N ALA A 171 0.31 -12.89 3.64
CA ALA A 171 1.62 -12.41 3.23
C ALA A 171 2.69 -13.44 3.59
N PHE A 172 3.44 -13.90 2.61
CA PHE A 172 4.48 -14.93 2.78
C PHE A 172 5.51 -14.83 1.67
N GLY A 173 6.60 -15.58 1.79
CA GLY A 173 7.71 -15.34 0.89
C GLY A 173 8.95 -16.18 1.12
N CYS A 174 10.05 -15.73 0.53
CA CYS A 174 11.36 -16.30 0.79
C CYS A 174 12.48 -15.28 0.66
N PHE A 175 13.59 -15.54 1.32
CA PHE A 175 14.80 -14.74 1.23
C PHE A 175 15.93 -15.57 0.60
N CYS A 176 16.61 -14.99 -0.38
CA CYS A 176 17.80 -15.55 -1.01
C CYS A 176 18.99 -14.64 -0.73
N HIS A 177 19.98 -15.17 -0.02
CA HIS A 177 21.23 -14.45 0.23
C HIS A 177 22.16 -14.51 -0.98
N LYS A 178 22.19 -15.65 -1.68
CA LYS A 178 23.03 -15.81 -2.88
C LYS A 178 22.46 -15.05 -4.07
N LYS A 179 23.38 -14.66 -4.97
CA LYS A 179 23.06 -14.06 -6.26
C LYS A 179 22.04 -14.90 -7.04
N ILE A 180 20.96 -14.27 -7.51
CA ILE A 180 19.94 -14.91 -8.32
C ILE A 180 20.52 -15.22 -9.71
N PRO A 181 20.44 -16.47 -10.18
CA PRO A 181 21.01 -16.84 -11.48
C PRO A 181 20.20 -16.28 -12.65
N TYR A 182 20.88 -15.97 -13.75
CA TYR A 182 20.22 -15.72 -15.03
C TYR A 182 19.82 -17.05 -15.69
N PRO A 183 18.55 -17.23 -16.07
CA PRO A 183 18.14 -18.40 -16.84
C PRO A 183 18.72 -18.31 -18.26
N LYS A 184 19.05 -19.47 -18.84
CA LYS A 184 19.42 -19.59 -20.26
C LYS A 184 18.20 -20.09 -21.04
N LYS A 185 18.33 -21.21 -21.77
CA LYS A 185 17.24 -21.87 -22.50
C LYS A 185 16.30 -22.72 -21.63
N SER A 186 16.59 -22.84 -20.34
CA SER A 186 15.81 -23.67 -19.41
C SER A 186 15.86 -23.05 -18.02
N TYR A 187 14.97 -23.53 -17.14
CA TYR A 187 14.90 -23.06 -15.77
C TYR A 187 16.19 -23.40 -15.01
N ILE A 188 16.56 -22.54 -14.06
CA ILE A 188 17.75 -22.73 -13.23
C ILE A 188 17.42 -22.57 -11.76
N TYR A 189 17.89 -23.50 -10.94
CA TYR A 189 17.80 -23.39 -9.49
C TYR A 189 19.01 -22.65 -8.94
N SER A 190 18.78 -21.78 -7.96
CA SER A 190 19.83 -21.39 -7.01
C SER A 190 20.16 -22.58 -6.11
N MET A 191 21.45 -22.83 -5.91
CA MET A 191 21.98 -24.02 -5.28
C MET A 191 22.80 -23.68 -4.03
N TYR A 192 22.57 -24.44 -2.96
CA TYR A 192 23.36 -24.43 -1.73
C TYR A 192 23.44 -23.05 -1.05
N ASP A 193 22.33 -22.31 -1.04
CA ASP A 193 22.22 -21.10 -0.23
C ASP A 193 21.92 -21.47 1.22
N LYS A 194 22.93 -21.34 2.09
CA LYS A 194 22.84 -21.70 3.52
C LYS A 194 21.97 -20.74 4.33
N LYS A 195 21.82 -19.49 3.86
CA LYS A 195 21.02 -18.45 4.53
C LYS A 195 19.62 -18.34 3.91
N TYR A 196 19.29 -19.18 2.93
CA TYR A 196 17.96 -19.24 2.37
C TYR A 196 16.91 -19.70 3.39
N PHE A 197 15.79 -18.99 3.43
CA PHE A 197 14.61 -19.39 4.20
C PHE A 197 13.33 -18.98 3.48
N THR A 198 12.23 -19.69 3.79
CA THR A 198 10.86 -19.26 3.44
C THR A 198 10.21 -18.69 4.68
N PHE A 199 9.19 -17.85 4.56
CA PHE A 199 8.53 -17.27 5.72
C PHE A 199 7.04 -17.03 5.47
N SER A 200 6.34 -16.79 6.57
CA SER A 200 4.94 -16.38 6.63
C SER A 200 4.86 -15.18 7.58
N LEU A 201 4.34 -14.06 7.09
CA LEU A 201 4.11 -12.84 7.87
C LEU A 201 2.66 -12.80 8.37
N ARG A 202 1.70 -12.98 7.44
CA ARG A 202 0.27 -13.10 7.75
C ARG A 202 -0.28 -14.40 7.21
N ASN A 203 -0.93 -15.16 8.07
CA ASN A 203 -1.54 -16.45 7.76
C ASN A 203 -2.74 -16.69 8.69
N PRO A 204 -3.69 -17.57 8.32
CA PRO A 204 -4.90 -17.76 9.11
C PRO A 204 -4.71 -18.64 10.36
N SER A 205 -3.53 -19.25 10.55
CA SER A 205 -3.28 -20.22 11.61
C SER A 205 -2.40 -19.69 12.75
N CYS A 206 -1.83 -18.50 12.61
CA CYS A 206 -0.88 -17.94 13.56
C CYS A 206 -0.78 -16.42 13.40
N SER A 207 -0.82 -15.69 14.52
CA SER A 207 -0.67 -14.24 14.57
C SER A 207 0.79 -13.78 14.41
N GLU A 208 1.75 -14.63 14.79
CA GLU A 208 3.16 -14.26 14.79
C GLU A 208 3.88 -14.64 13.48
N PRO A 209 4.76 -13.76 12.95
CA PRO A 209 5.61 -14.08 11.81
C PRO A 209 6.54 -15.26 12.10
N ILE A 210 6.70 -16.15 11.12
CA ILE A 210 7.54 -17.33 11.24
C ILE A 210 8.35 -17.58 9.97
N TYR A 211 9.62 -17.97 10.12
CA TYR A 211 10.43 -18.49 9.03
C TYR A 211 10.68 -20.00 9.14
N PHE A 212 10.98 -20.60 8.00
CA PHE A 212 11.30 -22.01 7.84
C PHE A 212 12.63 -22.17 7.12
N LYS A 213 13.54 -22.91 7.77
CA LYS A 213 14.83 -23.29 7.19
C LYS A 213 14.71 -24.58 6.40
N GLN A 214 15.57 -24.74 5.41
CA GLN A 214 15.70 -26.01 4.72
C GLN A 214 16.27 -27.07 5.69
N LYS A 215 15.67 -28.26 5.69
CA LYS A 215 16.17 -29.45 6.41
C LYS A 215 17.52 -29.91 5.85
N HIS A 216 17.68 -29.82 4.54
CA HIS A 216 18.89 -30.16 3.81
C HIS A 216 19.21 -29.08 2.79
N GLN A 217 20.48 -28.70 2.68
CA GLN A 217 20.96 -27.75 1.69
C GLN A 217 20.75 -28.29 0.27
N GLY A 218 20.47 -27.40 -0.68
CA GLY A 218 20.33 -27.77 -2.09
C GLY A 218 19.58 -26.72 -2.89
N LYS A 219 18.67 -27.18 -3.75
CA LYS A 219 17.81 -26.31 -4.59
C LYS A 219 16.94 -25.39 -3.73
N SER A 220 16.96 -24.09 -3.95
CA SER A 220 16.07 -23.11 -3.32
C SER A 220 15.08 -22.54 -4.33
N ILE A 221 15.30 -21.31 -4.80
CA ILE A 221 14.51 -20.66 -5.85
C ILE A 221 14.90 -21.17 -7.23
N CYS A 222 13.94 -21.18 -8.14
CA CYS A 222 14.00 -21.56 -9.53
C CYS A 222 13.55 -20.38 -10.37
N ILE A 223 14.40 -19.97 -11.30
CA ILE A 223 14.10 -18.91 -12.26
C ILE A 223 13.78 -19.56 -13.60
N TRP A 224 12.66 -19.19 -14.19
CA TRP A 224 12.21 -19.70 -15.49
C TRP A 224 12.79 -18.84 -16.62
N PRO A 225 13.00 -19.40 -17.84
CA PRO A 225 13.50 -18.64 -18.96
C PRO A 225 12.54 -17.51 -19.36
N ASN A 226 13.05 -16.48 -20.05
CA ASN A 226 12.29 -15.26 -20.35
C ASN A 226 11.04 -15.50 -21.21
N ASP A 227 11.03 -16.57 -22.00
CA ASP A 227 9.93 -17.01 -22.85
C ASP A 227 8.91 -17.92 -22.12
N GLU A 228 9.11 -18.19 -20.82
CA GLU A 228 8.13 -18.92 -20.01
C GLU A 228 6.83 -18.12 -19.87
N GLN A 229 5.73 -18.75 -20.27
CA GLN A 229 4.42 -18.10 -20.29
C GLN A 229 3.58 -18.42 -19.05
N ASN A 230 3.84 -19.52 -18.34
CA ASN A 230 3.00 -20.00 -17.24
C ASN A 230 3.50 -19.59 -15.86
N PHE A 231 4.81 -19.47 -15.67
CA PHE A 231 5.42 -19.29 -14.36
C PHE A 231 6.36 -18.09 -14.35
N ILE A 232 6.27 -17.28 -13.30
CA ILE A 232 7.21 -16.18 -13.04
C ILE A 232 8.46 -16.76 -12.39
N PHE A 233 8.29 -17.40 -11.23
CA PHE A 233 9.37 -18.12 -10.53
C PHE A 233 8.79 -19.30 -9.74
N THR A 234 9.67 -20.13 -9.18
CA THR A 234 9.27 -21.26 -8.34
C THR A 234 10.21 -21.42 -7.17
N THR A 235 9.68 -21.72 -5.99
CA THR A 235 10.50 -22.17 -4.87
C THR A 235 10.38 -23.68 -4.72
N LYS A 236 11.52 -24.38 -4.69
CA LYS A 236 11.54 -25.84 -4.60
C LYS A 236 10.74 -26.32 -3.39
N ARG A 237 9.72 -27.16 -3.65
CA ARG A 237 8.80 -27.75 -2.67
C ARG A 237 8.09 -26.71 -1.78
N PHE A 238 7.96 -25.46 -2.20
CA PHE A 238 7.17 -24.47 -1.47
C PHE A 238 6.04 -23.92 -2.35
N ILE A 239 6.36 -23.13 -3.37
CA ILE A 239 5.38 -22.42 -4.20
C ILE A 239 5.77 -22.42 -5.67
N LYS A 240 4.78 -22.39 -6.56
CA LYS A 240 4.92 -21.95 -7.94
C LYS A 240 4.10 -20.68 -8.14
N ILE A 241 4.75 -19.60 -8.54
CA ILE A 241 4.10 -18.34 -8.86
C ILE A 241 3.80 -18.30 -10.35
N LYS A 242 2.53 -18.16 -10.68
CA LYS A 242 2.06 -18.18 -12.07
C LYS A 242 1.98 -16.78 -12.66
N ASN A 243 2.18 -16.71 -13.97
CA ASN A 243 1.82 -15.55 -14.75
C ASN A 243 0.28 -15.46 -14.81
N PRO A 244 -0.35 -14.37 -14.32
CA PRO A 244 -1.80 -14.21 -14.37
C PRO A 244 -2.34 -14.15 -15.81
N ASN A 245 -1.49 -13.83 -16.79
CA ASN A 245 -1.84 -13.77 -18.21
C ASN A 245 -1.37 -15.01 -18.99
N GLY A 246 -0.93 -16.06 -18.30
CA GLY A 246 -0.43 -17.29 -18.92
C GLY A 246 -1.55 -18.19 -19.49
N PRO A 247 -1.22 -19.11 -20.42
CA PRO A 247 -2.22 -19.91 -21.14
C PRO A 247 -2.93 -20.95 -20.26
N HIS A 248 -2.35 -21.37 -19.13
CA HIS A 248 -2.89 -22.46 -18.32
C HIS A 248 -3.40 -22.03 -16.96
N GLY A 249 -4.27 -21.04 -16.88
CA GLY A 249 -4.95 -20.62 -15.64
C GLY A 249 -4.08 -19.80 -14.70
N THR A 250 -4.72 -18.99 -13.85
CA THR A 250 -4.09 -17.81 -13.23
C THR A 250 -3.59 -18.04 -11.80
N ARG A 251 -4.10 -19.07 -11.11
CA ARG A 251 -3.88 -19.26 -9.67
C ARG A 251 -2.53 -19.89 -9.37
N SER A 252 -1.75 -19.23 -8.52
CA SER A 252 -0.51 -19.78 -7.97
C SER A 252 -0.82 -20.88 -6.97
N PHE A 253 0.15 -21.75 -6.67
CA PHE A 253 -0.11 -22.88 -5.78
C PHE A 253 1.09 -23.31 -4.95
N PHE A 254 0.78 -23.89 -3.80
CA PHE A 254 1.75 -24.51 -2.91
C PHE A 254 2.07 -25.94 -3.36
N HIS A 255 3.30 -26.35 -3.14
CA HIS A 255 3.72 -27.71 -3.39
C HIS A 255 3.43 -28.58 -2.14
N GLY A 256 2.67 -29.66 -2.30
CA GLY A 256 2.29 -30.58 -1.20
C GLY A 256 3.42 -31.30 -0.46
N LYS A 257 4.69 -31.04 -0.80
CA LYS A 257 5.88 -31.65 -0.19
C LYS A 257 6.69 -30.64 0.62
N PHE A 258 6.05 -29.55 1.08
CA PHE A 258 6.67 -28.50 1.89
C PHE A 258 7.34 -29.04 3.15
N SER A 259 6.60 -29.81 3.95
CA SER A 259 7.09 -30.38 5.21
C SER A 259 8.25 -31.36 5.03
N LEU A 260 8.46 -31.90 3.82
CA LEU A 260 9.63 -32.75 3.53
C LEU A 260 10.92 -31.94 3.35
N LYS A 261 10.83 -30.64 3.05
CA LYS A 261 12.01 -29.80 2.80
C LYS A 261 12.23 -28.75 3.87
N TYR A 262 11.18 -28.26 4.51
CA TYR A 262 11.25 -27.12 5.41
C TYR A 262 10.90 -27.51 6.84
N LYS A 263 11.53 -26.84 7.80
CA LYS A 263 11.23 -26.93 9.23
C LYS A 263 11.22 -25.52 9.83
N SER A 264 10.27 -25.25 10.70
CA SER A 264 10.24 -24.04 11.53
C SER A 264 11.22 -24.14 12.68
N LYS A 265 11.51 -22.99 13.31
CA LYS A 265 12.40 -22.90 14.49
C LYS A 265 11.79 -23.59 15.73
N ASP A 266 10.47 -23.57 15.87
CA ASP A 266 9.73 -24.25 16.93
C ASP A 266 9.63 -25.78 16.74
N HIS A 267 10.24 -26.32 15.67
CA HIS A 267 10.20 -27.73 15.30
C HIS A 267 8.81 -28.33 15.03
N GLN A 268 7.75 -27.51 15.00
CA GLN A 268 6.41 -27.96 14.66
C GLN A 268 6.33 -28.32 13.17
N LYS A 269 5.74 -29.47 12.86
CA LYS A 269 5.50 -29.85 11.47
C LYS A 269 4.35 -29.02 10.92
N ARG A 270 4.67 -28.10 10.01
CA ARG A 270 3.66 -27.31 9.27
C ARG A 270 3.58 -27.78 7.82
N GLU A 271 2.36 -27.93 7.33
CA GLU A 271 2.11 -28.35 5.96
C GLU A 271 2.00 -27.16 5.00
N HIS A 272 1.90 -27.46 3.71
CA HIS A 272 1.81 -26.47 2.65
C HIS A 272 0.54 -25.59 2.72
N THR A 273 -0.52 -26.07 3.37
CA THR A 273 -1.75 -25.30 3.62
C THR A 273 -1.62 -24.30 4.76
N PHE A 274 -0.54 -24.34 5.56
CA PHE A 274 -0.33 -23.43 6.69
C PHE A 274 -0.47 -21.94 6.32
N PHE A 275 -0.04 -21.57 5.10
CA PHE A 275 0.04 -20.18 4.66
C PHE A 275 -1.32 -19.56 4.34
N THR A 276 -2.29 -20.35 3.84
CA THR A 276 -3.56 -19.83 3.31
C THR A 276 -4.78 -20.73 3.57
N GLN A 277 -4.60 -21.83 4.32
CA GLN A 277 -5.54 -22.96 4.47
C GLN A 277 -5.92 -23.70 3.17
N THR A 278 -5.43 -23.23 2.02
CA THR A 278 -5.73 -23.80 0.70
C THR A 278 -4.45 -24.19 -0.02
N THR A 279 -4.58 -24.94 -1.11
CA THR A 279 -3.45 -25.38 -1.93
C THR A 279 -3.12 -24.42 -3.07
N ALA A 280 -4.07 -23.55 -3.44
CA ALA A 280 -3.96 -22.58 -4.52
C ALA A 280 -4.52 -21.22 -4.11
N PHE A 281 -3.90 -20.15 -4.59
CA PHE A 281 -4.18 -18.78 -4.19
C PHE A 281 -4.00 -17.79 -5.34
N ASP A 282 -4.67 -16.65 -5.20
CA ASP A 282 -4.59 -15.53 -6.13
C ASP A 282 -3.61 -14.50 -5.58
N VAL A 283 -2.61 -14.15 -6.39
CA VAL A 283 -1.65 -13.12 -6.05
C VAL A 283 -2.31 -11.76 -6.24
N HIS A 284 -2.21 -10.89 -5.24
CA HIS A 284 -2.54 -9.48 -5.36
C HIS A 284 -1.30 -8.67 -5.71
N ARG A 285 -0.22 -8.84 -4.94
CA ARG A 285 1.08 -8.20 -5.19
C ARG A 285 2.22 -9.21 -5.04
N LEU A 286 3.19 -9.09 -5.93
CA LEU A 286 4.51 -9.70 -5.78
C LEU A 286 5.52 -8.56 -5.77
N VAL A 287 6.26 -8.45 -4.67
CA VAL A 287 7.33 -7.47 -4.50
C VAL A 287 8.63 -8.21 -4.22
N VAL A 288 9.72 -7.73 -4.81
CA VAL A 288 11.07 -8.17 -4.47
C VAL A 288 11.84 -6.99 -3.89
N LEU A 289 12.42 -7.20 -2.72
CA LEU A 289 13.24 -6.23 -2.01
C LEU A 289 14.71 -6.64 -2.11
N HIS A 290 15.59 -5.66 -2.27
CA HIS A 290 17.03 -5.85 -2.13
C HIS A 290 17.47 -5.28 -0.78
N TRP A 291 18.16 -6.09 0.03
CA TRP A 291 18.59 -5.72 1.39
C TRP A 291 20.09 -5.41 1.46
N PHE A 292 20.47 -4.37 2.20
CA PHE A 292 21.85 -3.91 2.38
C PHE A 292 22.16 -3.31 3.75
#